data_AF-A6TQS6-F1
#
_entry.id   AF-A6TQS6-F1
#
_cell.length_a   1.000
_cell.length_b   1.000
_cell.length_c   1.000
_cell.angle_alpha   90.00
_cell.angle_beta   90.00
_cell.angle_gamma   90.00
#
_symmetry.space_group_name_H-M   'P 1'
#
loop_
_entity.id
_entity.type
_entity.pdbx_description
1 polymer ?
#
loop_
_entity_poly.entity_id
_entity_poly.type
_entity_poly.pdbx_seq_one_letter_code
_entity_poly.pdbx_strand_id
1 'polypeptide(L)'
;MRQAYRSSLNKLKGSGLMFQKEVFKELIQKSIGDANITKFSKFSGVNRTYLSKFLNTKLHSPPSPNVIKRIAESSQARVSYEELMEAGGYLEVNINTLLTSQELWILKSCLSWYMQSRKCTDQEASKEMNHLIDKMNKLCDE
;
A
#
# COMPACT_ATOMS: atom_id res chain seq x y z
N MET A 1 23.81 -5.81 -9.31
CA MET A 1 22.67 -6.38 -8.56
C MET A 1 22.33 -5.61 -7.28
N ARG A 2 23.24 -5.40 -6.32
CA ARG A 2 22.95 -4.70 -5.06
C ARG A 2 22.46 -3.25 -5.23
N GLN A 3 22.96 -2.49 -6.21
CA GLN A 3 22.50 -1.11 -6.49
C GLN A 3 21.08 -1.06 -7.07
N ALA A 4 20.72 -1.97 -7.98
CA ALA A 4 19.37 -2.04 -8.55
C ALA A 4 18.33 -2.46 -7.50
N TYR A 5 18.71 -3.39 -6.60
CA TYR A 5 17.89 -3.82 -5.48
C TYR A 5 17.74 -2.71 -4.42
N ARG A 6 18.83 -2.00 -4.08
CA ARG A 6 18.81 -0.87 -3.14
C ARG A 6 18.07 0.34 -3.71
N SER A 7 18.13 0.56 -5.02
CA SER A 7 17.34 1.57 -5.74
C SER A 7 15.85 1.20 -5.77
N SER A 8 15.52 -0.08 -6.00
CA SER A 8 14.14 -0.59 -5.91
C SER A 8 13.58 -0.53 -4.48
N LEU A 9 14.41 -0.82 -3.48
CA LEU A 9 14.04 -0.72 -2.07
C LEU A 9 13.93 0.73 -1.60
N ASN A 10 14.77 1.66 -2.05
CA ASN A 10 14.61 3.08 -1.75
C ASN A 10 13.36 3.67 -2.45
N LYS A 11 12.99 3.15 -3.61
CA LYS A 11 11.71 3.44 -4.28
C LYS A 11 10.50 2.92 -3.46
N LEU A 12 10.70 1.92 -2.61
CA LEU A 12 9.70 1.34 -1.69
C LEU A 12 9.81 1.87 -0.25
N LYS A 13 10.94 2.46 0.16
CA LYS A 13 11.20 2.99 1.51
C LYS A 13 10.94 4.48 1.62
N GLY A 14 10.99 5.23 0.52
CA GLY A 14 10.53 6.61 0.46
C GLY A 14 9.00 6.76 0.37
N SER A 15 8.21 5.69 0.55
CA SER A 15 6.74 5.75 0.44
C SER A 15 6.07 6.09 1.76
N GLY A 16 6.55 7.14 2.43
CA GLY A 16 5.74 7.85 3.41
C GLY A 16 4.62 8.56 2.64
N LEU A 17 3.36 8.28 2.98
CA LEU A 17 2.18 9.12 2.66
C LEU A 17 2.13 9.67 1.22
N MET A 18 2.64 8.94 0.22
CA MET A 18 2.69 9.40 -1.17
C MET A 18 1.45 8.93 -1.92
N PHE A 19 0.87 9.83 -2.72
CA PHE A 19 -0.30 9.50 -3.54
C PHE A 19 0.02 8.45 -4.62
N GLN A 20 -0.60 7.29 -4.50
CA GLN A 20 -0.46 6.15 -5.40
C GLN A 20 -1.50 6.24 -6.53
N LYS A 21 -1.26 7.12 -7.52
CA LYS A 21 -2.23 7.45 -8.57
C LYS A 21 -2.75 6.24 -9.37
N GLU A 22 -1.91 5.24 -9.63
CA GLU A 22 -2.29 4.00 -10.33
C GLU A 22 -3.25 3.15 -9.48
N VAL A 23 -2.90 2.90 -8.22
CA VAL A 23 -3.73 2.17 -7.26
C VAL A 23 -5.05 2.91 -7.04
N PHE A 24 -5.00 4.22 -6.85
CA PHE A 24 -6.19 5.04 -6.68
C PHE A 24 -7.12 4.96 -7.89
N LYS A 25 -6.58 4.99 -9.11
CA LYS A 25 -7.38 4.78 -10.34
C LYS A 25 -8.12 3.44 -10.31
N GLU A 26 -7.44 2.36 -9.95
CA GLU A 26 -8.05 1.03 -9.87
C GLU A 26 -9.19 0.98 -8.84
N LEU A 27 -8.98 1.62 -7.68
CA LEU A 27 -10.01 1.74 -6.65
C LEU A 27 -11.22 2.57 -7.13
N ILE A 28 -11.00 3.65 -7.89
CA ILE A 28 -12.10 4.39 -8.52
C ILE A 28 -12.86 3.51 -9.52
N GLN A 29 -12.16 2.72 -10.35
CA GLN A 29 -12.80 1.80 -11.29
C GLN A 29 -13.64 0.75 -10.56
N LYS A 30 -13.09 0.14 -9.49
CA LYS A 30 -13.81 -0.80 -8.63
C LYS A 30 -15.03 -0.17 -7.97
N SER A 31 -14.91 1.07 -7.49
CA SER A 31 -16.01 1.81 -6.87
C SER A 31 -17.16 2.08 -7.84
N ILE A 32 -16.85 2.35 -9.11
CA ILE A 32 -17.85 2.53 -10.17
C ILE A 32 -18.55 1.19 -10.50
N GLY A 33 -17.79 0.09 -10.48
CA GLY A 33 -18.31 -1.24 -10.82
C GLY A 33 -18.86 -1.29 -12.25
N ASP A 34 -20.05 -1.85 -12.40
CA ASP A 34 -20.72 -2.02 -13.70
C ASP A 34 -21.45 -0.75 -14.18
N ALA A 35 -21.47 0.30 -13.36
CA ALA A 35 -22.07 1.58 -13.73
C ALA A 35 -21.16 2.37 -14.69
N ASN A 36 -21.73 3.38 -15.34
CA ASN A 36 -20.92 4.37 -16.06
C ASN A 36 -20.56 5.55 -15.14
N ILE A 37 -19.47 6.26 -15.48
CA ILE A 37 -18.96 7.40 -14.71
C ILE A 37 -20.05 8.48 -14.51
N THR A 38 -20.94 8.68 -15.49
CA THR A 38 -22.03 9.66 -15.38
C THR A 38 -23.03 9.31 -14.28
N LYS A 39 -23.47 8.05 -14.21
CA LYS A 39 -24.37 7.57 -13.15
C LYS A 39 -23.69 7.65 -11.78
N PHE A 40 -22.43 7.18 -11.69
CA PHE A 40 -21.67 7.23 -10.44
C PHE A 40 -21.41 8.66 -9.96
N SER A 41 -21.11 9.58 -10.87
CA SER A 41 -20.94 11.01 -10.57
C SER A 41 -22.20 11.65 -9.98
N LYS A 42 -23.38 11.30 -10.51
CA LYS A 42 -24.66 11.78 -9.96
C LYS A 42 -24.91 11.23 -8.56
N PHE A 43 -24.65 9.94 -8.36
CA PHE A 43 -24.90 9.26 -7.09
C PHE A 43 -23.96 9.74 -5.97
N SER A 44 -22.66 9.77 -6.24
CA SER A 44 -21.65 10.29 -5.30
C SER A 44 -21.67 11.80 -5.15
N GLY A 45 -22.28 12.50 -6.11
CA GLY A 45 -22.19 13.94 -6.30
C GLY A 45 -20.77 14.46 -6.56
N VAL A 46 -19.81 13.59 -6.88
CA VAL A 46 -18.46 13.97 -7.26
C VAL A 46 -18.45 14.30 -8.75
N ASN A 47 -17.79 15.40 -9.15
CA ASN A 47 -17.81 15.87 -10.53
C ASN A 47 -17.26 14.82 -11.52
N ARG A 48 -18.02 14.55 -12.59
CA ARG A 48 -17.67 13.56 -13.64
C ARG A 48 -16.31 13.82 -14.27
N THR A 49 -16.00 15.08 -14.59
CA THR A 49 -14.71 15.47 -15.18
C THR A 49 -13.58 15.24 -14.18
N TYR A 50 -13.83 15.47 -12.90
CA TYR A 50 -12.85 15.22 -11.84
C TYR A 50 -12.53 13.71 -11.70
N LEU A 51 -13.56 12.86 -11.66
CA LEU A 51 -13.40 11.40 -11.69
C LEU A 51 -12.66 10.92 -12.95
N SER A 52 -13.01 11.47 -14.11
CA SER A 52 -12.35 11.14 -15.38
C SER A 52 -10.87 11.52 -15.37
N LYS A 53 -10.47 12.62 -14.71
CA LYS A 53 -9.07 12.98 -14.57
C LYS A 53 -8.28 11.93 -13.75
N PHE A 54 -8.86 11.39 -12.67
CA PHE A 54 -8.24 10.29 -11.92
C PHE A 54 -8.15 9.00 -12.74
N LEU A 55 -9.21 8.63 -13.45
CA LEU A 55 -9.23 7.43 -14.31
C LEU A 55 -8.22 7.50 -15.46
N ASN A 56 -7.89 8.70 -15.91
CA ASN A 56 -6.86 8.96 -16.91
C ASN A 56 -5.51 9.36 -16.32
N THR A 57 -5.32 9.19 -15.00
CA THR A 57 -4.09 9.50 -14.25
C THR A 57 -3.53 10.91 -14.50
N LYS A 58 -4.41 11.88 -14.79
CA LYS A 58 -4.06 13.28 -15.08
C LYS A 58 -3.84 14.14 -13.83
N LEU A 59 -4.09 13.59 -12.64
CA LEU A 59 -3.91 14.28 -11.36
C LEU A 59 -2.72 13.70 -10.61
N HIS A 60 -1.89 14.58 -10.06
CA HIS A 60 -0.71 14.25 -9.27
C HIS A 60 -0.95 14.37 -7.77
N SER A 61 -2.12 14.88 -7.38
CA SER A 61 -2.49 15.09 -5.99
C SER A 61 -3.79 14.34 -5.68
N PRO A 62 -3.92 13.78 -4.48
CA PRO A 62 -5.11 13.07 -4.07
C PRO A 62 -6.28 14.05 -3.90
N PRO A 63 -7.53 13.57 -3.98
CA PRO A 63 -8.68 14.36 -3.56
C PRO A 63 -8.69 14.54 -2.03
N SER A 64 -9.49 15.47 -1.52
CA SER A 64 -9.61 15.67 -0.07
C SER A 64 -10.28 14.47 0.62
N PRO A 65 -10.04 14.22 1.91
CA PRO A 65 -10.64 13.12 2.65
C PRO A 65 -12.18 13.08 2.59
N ASN A 66 -12.83 14.25 2.53
CA ASN A 66 -14.29 14.33 2.37
C ASN A 66 -14.76 13.82 1.00
N VAL A 67 -14.02 14.12 -0.08
CA VAL A 67 -14.33 13.58 -1.41
C VAL A 67 -14.09 12.07 -1.45
N ILE A 68 -13.02 11.59 -0.80
CA ILE A 68 -12.74 10.15 -0.67
C ILE A 68 -13.88 9.43 0.04
N LYS A 69 -14.36 9.98 1.16
CA LYS A 69 -15.50 9.43 1.91
C LYS A 69 -16.73 9.25 1.04
N ARG A 70 -17.09 10.28 0.26
CA ARG A 70 -18.25 10.23 -0.66
C ARG A 70 -18.10 9.16 -1.74
N ILE A 71 -16.89 8.93 -2.24
CA ILE A 71 -16.60 7.86 -3.20
C ILE A 71 -16.79 6.50 -2.55
N ALA A 72 -16.25 6.30 -1.35
CA ALA A 72 -16.35 5.04 -0.61
C ALA A 72 -17.81 4.69 -0.26
N GLU A 73 -18.57 5.65 0.27
CA GLU A 73 -20.00 5.47 0.57
C GLU A 73 -20.82 5.14 -0.69
N SER A 74 -20.39 5.65 -1.83
CA SER A 74 -21.04 5.40 -3.12
C SER A 74 -20.60 4.10 -3.80
N SER A 75 -19.60 3.39 -3.25
CA SER A 75 -18.97 2.21 -3.87
C SER A 75 -19.80 0.93 -3.72
N GLN A 76 -20.92 0.97 -3.00
CA GLN A 76 -21.71 -0.22 -2.64
C GLN A 76 -20.86 -1.30 -1.92
N ALA A 77 -19.98 -0.87 -1.02
CA ALA A 77 -19.06 -1.73 -0.27
C ALA A 77 -18.02 -2.49 -1.14
N ARG A 78 -17.79 -2.07 -2.39
CA ARG A 78 -16.73 -2.63 -3.26
C ARG A 78 -15.34 -2.14 -2.87
N VAL A 79 -15.27 -0.96 -2.27
CA VAL A 79 -14.04 -0.32 -1.82
C VAL A 79 -14.31 0.40 -0.50
N SER A 80 -13.42 0.21 0.46
CA SER A 80 -13.46 0.86 1.78
C SER A 80 -12.88 2.27 1.74
N TYR A 81 -13.19 3.05 2.79
CA TYR A 81 -12.63 4.39 2.94
C TYR A 81 -11.11 4.32 3.17
N GLU A 82 -10.68 3.34 3.96
CA GLU A 82 -9.31 3.07 4.35
C GLU A 82 -8.44 2.77 3.12
N GLU A 83 -8.88 1.87 2.23
CA GLU A 83 -8.14 1.55 0.99
C GLU A 83 -7.92 2.80 0.11
N LEU A 84 -8.93 3.67 -0.01
CA LEU A 84 -8.80 4.91 -0.77
C LEU A 84 -7.91 5.93 -0.07
N MET A 85 -7.89 5.96 1.26
CA MET A 85 -7.04 6.83 2.06
C MET A 85 -5.59 6.39 2.04
N GLU A 86 -5.32 5.08 2.09
CA GLU A 86 -4.00 4.47 1.90
C GLU A 86 -3.46 4.80 0.49
N ALA A 87 -4.25 4.54 -0.55
CA ALA A 87 -3.88 4.90 -1.92
C ALA A 87 -3.75 6.44 -2.11
N GLY A 88 -4.52 7.20 -1.33
CA GLY A 88 -4.45 8.66 -1.24
C GLY A 88 -3.16 9.18 -0.61
N GLY A 89 -2.40 8.33 0.08
CA GLY A 89 -1.25 8.73 0.88
C GLY A 89 -1.64 9.44 2.18
N TYR A 90 -2.84 9.19 2.72
CA TYR A 90 -3.29 9.74 4.00
C TYR A 90 -3.10 8.76 5.17
N LEU A 91 -3.02 7.46 4.88
CA LEU A 91 -2.79 6.40 5.86
C LEU A 91 -1.56 5.58 5.45
N GLU A 92 -0.85 5.08 6.45
CA GLU A 92 0.21 4.10 6.23
C GLU A 92 -0.38 2.75 5.86
N VAL A 93 0.24 2.10 4.88
CA VAL A 93 -0.14 0.75 4.47
C VAL A 93 0.33 -0.23 5.53
N ASN A 94 -0.61 -0.90 6.20
CA ASN A 94 -0.26 -1.92 7.18
C ASN A 94 0.24 -3.18 6.47
N ILE A 95 1.56 -3.34 6.41
CA ILE A 95 2.20 -4.47 5.73
C ILE A 95 1.86 -5.82 6.41
N ASN A 96 1.47 -5.80 7.69
CA ASN A 96 1.09 -7.02 8.42
C ASN A 96 -0.25 -7.59 7.96
N THR A 97 -1.08 -6.81 7.25
CA THR A 97 -2.36 -7.27 6.71
C THR A 97 -2.28 -7.73 5.25
N LEU A 98 -1.16 -7.47 4.55
CA LEU A 98 -0.99 -7.79 3.13
C LEU A 98 -0.48 -9.21 2.85
N LEU A 99 -0.01 -9.93 3.86
CA LEU A 99 0.48 -11.30 3.73
C LEU A 99 -0.39 -12.22 4.58
N THR A 100 -0.92 -13.28 3.98
CA THR A 100 -1.72 -14.27 4.72
C THR A 100 -0.86 -14.92 5.81
N SER A 101 -1.51 -15.41 6.88
CA SER A 101 -0.80 -16.10 7.97
C SER A 101 0.05 -17.29 7.47
N GLN A 102 -0.34 -17.92 6.35
CA GLN A 102 0.42 -18.97 5.68
C GLN A 102 1.67 -18.45 4.97
N GLU A 103 1.58 -17.35 4.24
CA GLU A 103 2.75 -16.75 3.54
C GLU A 103 3.79 -16.22 4.53
N LEU A 104 3.34 -15.61 5.63
CA LEU A 104 4.22 -15.20 6.73
C LEU A 104 4.88 -16.39 7.41
N TRP A 105 4.15 -17.49 7.60
CA TRP A 105 4.71 -18.70 8.18
C TRP A 105 5.79 -19.31 7.28
N ILE A 106 5.59 -19.35 5.96
CA ILE A 106 6.59 -19.83 5.00
C ILE A 106 7.84 -18.95 5.06
N LEU A 107 7.69 -17.62 5.01
CA LEU A 107 8.83 -16.71 5.09
C LEU A 107 9.58 -16.84 6.42
N LYS A 108 8.86 -16.92 7.55
CA LYS A 108 9.44 -17.12 8.88
C LYS A 108 10.13 -18.49 9.01
N SER A 109 9.56 -19.54 8.43
CA SER A 109 10.12 -20.89 8.46
C SER A 109 11.38 -20.99 7.60
N CYS A 110 11.38 -20.37 6.41
CA CYS A 110 12.55 -20.27 5.55
C CYS A 110 13.67 -19.46 6.23
N LEU A 111 13.32 -18.36 6.91
CA LEU A 111 14.28 -17.57 7.67
C LEU A 111 14.87 -18.37 8.85
N SER A 112 14.02 -19.08 9.59
CA SER A 112 14.44 -19.95 10.70
C SER A 112 15.36 -21.07 10.22
N TRP A 113 15.01 -21.74 9.10
CA TRP A 113 15.82 -22.79 8.50
C TRP A 113 17.17 -22.28 8.00
N TYR A 114 17.19 -21.10 7.37
CA TYR A 114 18.42 -20.44 6.93
C TYR A 114 19.35 -20.11 8.11
N MET A 115 18.77 -19.68 9.24
CA MET A 115 19.50 -19.38 10.48
C MET A 115 20.04 -20.64 11.17
N GLN A 116 19.30 -21.75 11.16
CA GLN A 116 19.76 -23.04 11.72
C GLN A 116 20.91 -23.68 10.93
N SER A 117 20.97 -23.42 9.62
CA SER A 117 21.93 -24.05 8.69
C SER A 117 23.33 -23.44 8.76
N ARG A 118 23.48 -22.24 9.33
CA ARG A 118 24.78 -21.69 9.77
C ARG A 118 24.86 -21.95 11.27
N LYS A 119 25.84 -22.72 11.75
CA LYS A 119 26.06 -22.99 13.20
C LYS A 119 26.39 -21.70 13.98
N CYS A 120 25.47 -20.77 14.08
CA CYS A 120 25.59 -19.51 14.80
C CYS A 120 24.94 -19.71 16.15
N THR A 121 25.63 -19.36 17.22
CA THR A 121 25.07 -19.49 18.57
C THR A 121 23.85 -18.58 18.72
N ASP A 122 22.83 -19.02 19.46
CA ASP A 122 21.53 -18.32 19.57
C ASP A 122 21.66 -16.81 19.88
N GLN A 123 22.71 -16.41 20.60
CA GLN A 123 22.97 -15.01 20.95
C GLN A 123 23.49 -14.16 19.77
N GLU A 124 24.28 -14.73 18.86
CA GLU A 124 24.78 -14.01 17.68
C GLU A 124 23.71 -13.93 16.59
N ALA A 125 22.96 -15.00 16.39
CA ALA A 125 21.82 -15.01 15.48
C ALA A 125 20.74 -14.02 15.94
N SER A 126 20.44 -13.97 17.24
CA SER A 126 19.48 -13.00 17.80
C SER A 126 20.00 -11.56 17.69
N LYS A 127 21.31 -11.31 17.88
CA LYS A 127 21.92 -10.00 17.64
C LYS A 127 21.88 -9.60 16.18
N GLU A 128 22.19 -10.49 15.24
CA GLU A 128 22.12 -10.19 13.81
C GLU A 128 20.68 -9.98 13.35
N MET A 129 19.73 -10.76 13.86
CA MET A 129 18.31 -10.62 13.53
C MET A 129 17.76 -9.30 14.09
N ASN A 130 18.08 -8.96 15.35
CA ASN A 130 17.73 -7.66 15.94
C ASN A 130 18.46 -6.51 15.24
N HIS A 131 19.70 -6.69 14.80
CA HIS A 131 20.42 -5.70 14.00
C HIS A 131 19.77 -5.51 12.63
N LEU A 132 19.29 -6.57 11.98
CA LEU A 132 18.58 -6.50 10.71
C LEU A 132 17.20 -5.87 10.88
N ILE A 133 16.48 -6.18 11.96
CA ILE A 133 15.20 -5.55 12.31
C ILE A 133 15.41 -4.06 12.63
N ASP A 134 16.40 -3.72 13.45
CA ASP A 134 16.74 -2.32 13.77
C ASP A 134 17.20 -1.55 12.53
N LYS A 135 17.93 -2.21 11.62
CA LYS A 135 18.31 -1.64 10.32
C LYS A 135 17.12 -1.54 9.37
N MET A 136 16.14 -2.43 9.46
CA MET A 136 14.89 -2.33 8.70
C MET A 136 14.05 -1.17 9.22
N ASN A 137 13.92 -1.01 10.55
CA ASN A 137 13.17 0.06 11.19
C ASN A 137 13.83 1.43 10.99
N LYS A 138 15.14 1.57 11.18
CA LYS A 138 15.88 2.81 10.83
C LYS A 138 15.79 3.20 9.36
N LEU A 139 15.62 2.21 8.48
CA LEU A 139 15.41 2.47 7.05
C LEU A 139 13.93 2.73 6.70
N CYS A 140 13.03 2.68 7.69
CA CYS A 140 11.64 3.11 7.58
C CYS A 140 11.37 4.45 8.29
N ASP A 141 12.28 4.92 9.17
CA ASP A 141 12.15 6.16 9.96
C ASP A 141 12.97 7.38 9.41
N GLU A 142 13.69 7.25 8.29
CA GLU A 142 14.36 8.34 7.53
C GLU A 142 13.78 8.50 6.12
#